data_AF-A0A0D3KS37-F1
#
_entry.id   AF-A0A0D3KS37-F1
#
_cell.length_a   1.000
_cell.length_b   1.000
_cell.length_c   1.000
_cell.angle_alpha   90.00
_cell.angle_beta   90.00
_cell.angle_gamma   90.00
#
_symmetry.space_group_name_H-M   'P 1'
#
loop_
_entity.id
_entity.type
_entity.pdbx_description
1 polymer ?
#
loop_
_entity_poly.entity_id
_entity_poly.type
_entity_poly.pdbx_seq_one_letter_code
_entity_poly.pdbx_strand_id
1 'polypeptide(L)'
;MLPLLLTSLTSLLSAWRPVPSRGARSAPAALSVRTAYARSVTLAKPLGIVLEERDGGGVRFDSFQEGGAAAEQAAALDIAPGDRLLAVEGVDVSRRGFDAVMALLVDAPSPLRLTVDDGLDTLDITPNLAKSLSADDAAAADQTVRVAVRETRRIVGASGELQASLGSLLRVEIVLGAGVRPDGRCLVRFFGIFTTDGGASTYSCNLSATGRRREDGSTEILALSAAKDEGWGQTIDLRRDAGS
;
A
#
# COMPACT_ATOMS: atom_id res chain seq x y z
N MET A 1 -67.77 53.20 22.59
CA MET A 1 -67.75 51.74 22.80
C MET A 1 -67.14 51.08 21.56
N LEU A 2 -65.85 50.78 21.62
CA LEU A 2 -65.10 49.92 20.69
C LEU A 2 -63.91 49.37 21.49
N PRO A 3 -63.59 48.06 21.46
CA PRO A 3 -62.58 47.49 22.34
C PRO A 3 -61.16 47.63 21.79
N LEU A 4 -60.22 47.80 22.71
CA LEU A 4 -58.78 47.69 22.54
C LEU A 4 -58.38 46.27 22.16
N LEU A 5 -57.58 46.10 21.10
CA LEU A 5 -56.77 44.91 20.87
C LEU A 5 -55.35 45.17 21.39
N LEU A 6 -55.05 44.61 22.57
CA LEU A 6 -53.68 44.33 23.01
C LEU A 6 -53.19 43.08 22.27
N THR A 7 -52.15 43.20 21.46
CA THR A 7 -51.34 42.04 21.03
C THR A 7 -50.05 42.00 21.84
N SER A 8 -49.91 40.91 22.59
CA SER A 8 -48.75 40.56 23.42
C SER A 8 -47.53 40.25 22.53
N LEU A 9 -46.45 40.99 22.74
CA LEU A 9 -45.09 40.63 22.35
C LEU A 9 -44.53 39.69 23.44
N THR A 10 -44.57 38.38 23.20
CA THR A 10 -43.95 37.39 24.09
C THR A 10 -43.14 36.36 23.29
N SER A 11 -41.83 36.39 23.56
CA SER A 11 -40.82 35.33 23.45
C SER A 11 -40.59 34.65 22.09
N LEU A 12 -39.60 35.18 21.34
CA LEU A 12 -38.86 34.48 20.29
C LEU A 12 -37.50 34.01 20.84
N LEU A 13 -37.48 33.19 21.89
CA LEU A 13 -36.24 32.60 22.42
C LEU A 13 -36.54 31.25 23.10
N SER A 14 -36.67 30.17 22.32
CA SER A 14 -36.37 28.80 22.79
C SER A 14 -36.63 27.77 21.68
N ALA A 15 -35.68 27.60 20.76
CA ALA A 15 -35.53 26.35 20.00
C ALA A 15 -34.14 26.23 19.35
N TRP A 16 -33.06 26.55 20.08
CA TRP A 16 -31.75 26.01 19.74
C TRP A 16 -31.58 24.72 20.54
N ARG A 17 -31.88 23.60 19.89
CA ARG A 17 -31.39 22.31 20.36
C ARG A 17 -29.90 22.26 20.00
N PRO A 18 -28.99 22.02 20.95
CA PRO A 18 -27.60 21.77 20.60
C PRO A 18 -27.56 20.56 19.66
N VAL A 19 -26.94 20.75 18.49
CA VAL A 19 -26.53 19.63 17.64
C VAL A 19 -25.61 18.78 18.51
N PRO A 20 -25.88 17.49 18.71
CA PRO A 20 -24.99 16.63 19.49
C PRO A 20 -23.60 16.67 18.85
N SER A 21 -22.68 17.30 19.58
CA SER A 21 -21.27 17.38 19.22
C SER A 21 -20.66 15.98 19.24
N ARG A 22 -19.99 15.63 18.13
CA ARG A 22 -18.94 14.62 18.04
C ARG A 22 -19.26 13.31 18.77
N GLY A 23 -20.09 12.49 18.12
CA GLY A 23 -19.93 11.04 18.27
C GLY A 23 -18.48 10.67 17.97
N ALA A 24 -17.88 9.89 18.86
CA ALA A 24 -16.53 9.38 18.75
C ALA A 24 -16.21 8.99 17.30
N ARG A 25 -15.07 9.46 16.78
CA ARG A 25 -14.50 8.88 15.56
C ARG A 25 -14.36 7.39 15.82
N SER A 26 -15.27 6.58 15.27
CA SER A 26 -15.07 5.14 15.22
C SER A 26 -13.72 4.96 14.55
N ALA A 27 -12.81 4.23 15.20
CA ALA A 27 -11.56 3.85 14.58
C ALA A 27 -11.83 3.37 13.14
N PRO A 28 -11.00 3.76 12.16
CA PRO A 28 -11.13 3.23 10.82
C PRO A 28 -11.20 1.70 10.93
N ALA A 29 -12.16 1.10 10.23
CA ALA A 29 -12.14 -0.33 10.08
C ALA A 29 -10.84 -0.66 9.35
N ALA A 30 -10.02 -1.52 9.94
CA ALA A 30 -8.78 -1.95 9.32
C ALA A 30 -9.07 -3.16 8.43
N LEU A 31 -8.51 -3.18 7.22
CA LEU A 31 -8.38 -4.38 6.42
C LEU A 31 -7.22 -5.19 7.04
N SER A 32 -7.49 -5.75 8.22
CA SER A 32 -6.52 -6.55 8.95
C SER A 32 -6.92 -8.01 8.81
N VAL A 33 -6.54 -8.61 7.68
CA VAL A 33 -6.17 -10.02 7.75
C VAL A 33 -4.80 -10.00 8.43
N ARG A 34 -4.76 -10.36 9.71
CA ARG A 34 -3.54 -10.40 10.54
C ARG A 34 -2.57 -11.49 10.09
N THR A 35 -2.15 -11.44 8.83
CA THR A 35 -1.07 -12.27 8.33
C THR A 35 0.09 -11.33 8.11
N ALA A 36 1.14 -11.46 8.92
CA ALA A 36 2.42 -10.88 8.55
C ALA A 36 2.79 -11.50 7.19
N TYR A 37 2.85 -10.69 6.13
CA TYR A 37 3.15 -11.14 4.77
C TYR A 37 4.65 -11.41 4.58
N ALA A 38 5.23 -12.10 5.58
CA ALA A 38 6.61 -12.55 5.55
C ALA A 38 6.75 -13.64 4.48
N ARG A 39 7.66 -13.42 3.54
CA ARG A 39 7.98 -14.33 2.44
C ARG A 39 9.45 -14.71 2.55
N SER A 40 9.75 -15.97 2.29
CA SER A 40 11.13 -16.45 2.19
C SER A 40 11.58 -16.42 0.74
N VAL A 41 12.71 -15.78 0.48
CA VAL A 41 13.34 -15.70 -0.84
C VAL A 41 14.77 -16.18 -0.75
N THR A 42 15.28 -16.80 -1.81
CA THR A 42 16.65 -17.31 -1.86
C THR A 42 17.40 -16.58 -2.97
N LEU A 43 18.54 -16.00 -2.64
CA LEU A 43 19.35 -15.18 -3.55
C LEU A 43 20.80 -15.66 -3.58
N ALA A 44 21.43 -15.61 -4.75
CA ALA A 44 22.86 -15.83 -4.88
C ALA A 44 23.64 -14.52 -4.69
N LYS A 45 24.91 -14.63 -4.29
CA LYS A 45 25.85 -13.50 -4.32
C LYS A 45 26.45 -13.32 -5.73
N PRO A 46 26.77 -12.08 -6.16
CA PRO A 46 26.47 -10.82 -5.50
C PRO A 46 24.96 -10.51 -5.52
N LEU A 47 24.43 -10.00 -4.40
CA LEU A 47 22.99 -9.79 -4.27
C LEU A 47 22.48 -8.68 -5.20
N GLY A 48 23.26 -7.60 -5.35
CA GLY A 48 22.84 -6.40 -6.07
C GLY A 48 21.61 -5.73 -5.46
N ILE A 49 21.54 -5.65 -4.13
CA ILE A 49 20.48 -4.93 -3.41
C ILE A 49 21.10 -3.69 -2.80
N VAL A 50 20.47 -2.54 -2.99
CA VAL A 50 20.73 -1.33 -2.22
C VAL A 50 19.75 -1.32 -1.05
N LEU A 51 20.29 -1.19 0.16
CA LEU A 51 19.54 -1.16 1.40
C LEU A 51 19.53 0.25 1.97
N GLU A 52 18.42 0.60 2.61
CA GLU A 52 18.27 1.84 3.37
C GLU A 52 17.83 1.52 4.79
N GLU A 53 18.42 2.22 5.77
CA GLU A 53 18.04 2.11 7.17
C GLU A 53 16.66 2.74 7.41
N ARG A 54 15.88 2.14 8.31
CA ARG A 54 14.55 2.63 8.67
C ARG A 54 14.58 3.32 10.02
N ASP A 55 13.76 4.36 10.16
CA ASP A 55 13.46 4.95 11.46
C ASP A 55 12.91 3.88 12.41
N GLY A 56 13.55 3.72 13.57
CA GLY A 56 13.20 2.69 14.55
C GLY A 56 13.83 1.31 14.32
N GLY A 57 14.75 1.20 13.36
CA GLY A 57 15.60 0.03 13.13
C GLY A 57 15.16 -0.89 11.98
N GLY A 58 16.06 -1.79 11.60
CA GLY A 58 15.92 -2.64 10.42
C GLY A 58 16.26 -1.91 9.12
N VAL A 59 16.14 -2.63 8.01
CA VAL A 59 16.43 -2.10 6.67
C VAL A 59 15.30 -2.40 5.69
N ARG A 60 15.19 -1.58 4.65
CA ARG A 60 14.32 -1.83 3.49
C ARG A 60 15.14 -1.90 2.21
N PHE A 61 14.55 -2.48 1.18
CA PHE A 61 15.10 -2.47 -0.17
C PHE A 61 14.83 -1.09 -0.78
N ASP A 62 15.88 -0.37 -1.14
CA ASP A 62 15.76 0.91 -1.84
C ASP A 62 15.69 0.69 -3.35
N SER A 63 16.70 0.01 -3.89
CA SER A 63 16.84 -0.23 -5.33
C SER A 63 17.62 -1.52 -5.59
N PHE A 64 17.59 -1.99 -6.83
CA PHE A 64 18.32 -3.18 -7.29
C PHE A 64 19.37 -2.78 -8.33
N GLN A 65 20.59 -3.29 -8.16
CA GLN A 65 21.71 -3.00 -9.05
C GLN A 65 21.71 -3.95 -10.25
N GLU A 66 21.93 -3.38 -11.43
CA GLU A 66 22.08 -4.15 -12.67
C GLU A 66 23.20 -5.20 -12.54
N GLY A 67 22.96 -6.41 -13.06
CA GLY A 67 23.89 -7.55 -12.98
C GLY A 67 23.97 -8.24 -11.62
N GLY A 68 23.16 -7.85 -10.63
CA GLY A 68 23.00 -8.58 -9.38
C GLY A 68 21.84 -9.56 -9.40
N ALA A 69 21.92 -10.61 -8.56
CA ALA A 69 20.89 -11.65 -8.49
C ALA A 69 19.50 -11.08 -8.20
N ALA A 70 19.39 -10.02 -7.38
CA ALA A 70 18.13 -9.37 -7.10
C ALA A 70 17.54 -8.68 -8.34
N ALA A 71 18.32 -7.98 -9.16
CA ALA A 71 17.80 -7.37 -10.38
C ALA A 71 17.37 -8.42 -11.41
N GLU A 72 18.17 -9.48 -11.58
CA GLU A 72 17.89 -10.56 -12.53
C GLU A 72 16.68 -11.42 -12.13
N GLN A 73 16.44 -11.56 -10.82
CA GLN A 73 15.44 -12.49 -10.28
C GLN A 73 14.30 -11.78 -9.53
N ALA A 74 14.27 -10.44 -9.43
CA ALA A 74 13.29 -9.71 -8.62
C ALA A 74 11.83 -10.08 -8.94
N ALA A 75 11.51 -10.22 -10.23
CA ALA A 75 10.18 -10.61 -10.68
C ALA A 75 9.84 -12.06 -10.26
N ALA A 76 10.81 -12.97 -10.29
CA ALA A 76 10.64 -14.36 -9.90
C ALA A 76 10.60 -14.56 -8.37
N LEU A 77 11.33 -13.72 -7.63
CA LEU A 77 11.45 -13.80 -6.16
C LEU A 77 10.37 -13.01 -5.42
N ASP A 78 9.48 -12.32 -6.15
CA ASP A 78 8.43 -11.48 -5.59
C ASP A 78 8.94 -10.47 -4.54
N ILE A 79 10.07 -9.82 -4.85
CA ILE A 79 10.63 -8.70 -4.09
C ILE A 79 10.48 -7.39 -4.85
N ALA A 80 10.36 -6.27 -4.14
CA ALA A 80 10.27 -4.94 -4.73
C ALA A 80 11.02 -3.91 -3.85
N PRO A 81 11.37 -2.72 -4.39
CA PRO A 81 11.68 -1.56 -3.57
C PRO A 81 10.60 -1.37 -2.48
N GLY A 82 10.99 -0.85 -1.32
CA GLY A 82 10.11 -0.64 -0.17
C GLY A 82 9.81 -1.90 0.67
N ASP A 83 10.10 -3.11 0.18
CA ASP A 83 10.01 -4.33 0.99
C ASP A 83 11.02 -4.27 2.15
N ARG A 84 10.64 -4.82 3.32
CA ARG A 84 11.48 -4.79 4.53
C ARG A 84 12.19 -6.11 4.73
N LEU A 85 13.45 -6.06 5.13
CA LEU A 85 14.20 -7.26 5.50
C LEU A 85 13.92 -7.61 6.96
N LEU A 86 13.37 -8.81 7.17
CA LEU A 86 13.02 -9.33 8.49
C LEU A 86 14.05 -10.30 9.04
N ALA A 87 14.63 -11.16 8.18
CA ALA A 87 15.66 -12.11 8.62
C ALA A 87 16.67 -12.45 7.52
N VAL A 88 17.89 -12.79 7.94
CA VAL A 88 18.97 -13.34 7.11
C VAL A 88 19.34 -14.71 7.66
N GLU A 89 19.18 -15.79 6.89
CA GLU A 89 19.44 -17.17 7.35
C GLU A 89 18.71 -17.52 8.66
N GLY A 90 17.49 -17.01 8.82
CA GLY A 90 16.68 -17.21 10.04
C GLY A 90 17.07 -16.32 11.23
N VAL A 91 18.14 -15.53 11.13
CA VAL A 91 18.50 -14.52 12.13
C VAL A 91 17.64 -13.28 11.93
N ASP A 92 16.82 -12.94 12.93
CA ASP A 92 15.99 -11.73 12.92
C ASP A 92 16.87 -10.46 12.86
N VAL A 93 16.58 -9.63 11.85
CA VAL A 93 17.22 -8.34 11.59
C VAL A 93 16.22 -7.19 11.56
N SER A 94 14.93 -7.44 11.83
CA SER A 94 13.83 -6.48 11.68
C SER A 94 13.98 -5.19 12.49
N ARG A 95 14.83 -5.20 13.53
CA ARG A 95 15.17 -4.07 14.39
C ARG A 95 16.67 -3.80 14.53
N ARG A 96 17.51 -4.47 13.73
CA ARG A 96 18.97 -4.27 13.79
C ARG A 96 19.37 -3.03 12.99
N GLY A 97 20.44 -2.35 13.43
CA GLY A 97 21.02 -1.24 12.68
C GLY A 97 21.71 -1.71 11.40
N PHE A 98 21.89 -0.78 10.46
CA PHE A 98 22.38 -1.06 9.11
C PHE A 98 23.66 -1.91 9.08
N ASP A 99 24.70 -1.51 9.83
CA ASP A 99 26.00 -2.19 9.85
C ASP A 99 25.90 -3.66 10.28
N ALA A 100 25.07 -3.95 11.27
CA ALA A 100 24.87 -5.31 11.76
C ALA A 100 24.16 -6.20 10.73
N VAL A 101 23.25 -5.61 9.95
CA VAL A 101 22.60 -6.33 8.84
C VAL A 101 23.59 -6.60 7.72
N MET A 102 24.41 -5.61 7.36
CA MET A 102 25.43 -5.77 6.32
C MET A 102 26.46 -6.85 6.67
N ALA A 103 26.93 -6.90 7.92
CA ALA A 103 27.82 -7.96 8.39
C ALA A 103 27.20 -9.36 8.19
N LEU A 104 25.93 -9.55 8.57
CA LEU A 104 25.22 -10.82 8.38
C LEU A 104 25.09 -11.21 6.90
N LEU A 105 24.78 -10.25 6.02
CA LEU A 105 24.68 -10.50 4.58
C LEU A 105 26.03 -10.87 3.96
N VAL A 106 27.12 -10.23 4.40
CA VAL A 106 28.49 -10.52 3.93
C VAL A 106 28.95 -11.90 4.40
N ASP A 107 28.67 -12.28 5.65
CA ASP A 107 29.12 -13.55 6.23
C ASP A 107 28.25 -14.76 5.83
N ALA A 108 26.99 -14.55 5.45
CA ALA A 108 26.09 -15.62 5.05
C ALA A 108 26.60 -16.43 3.84
N PRO A 109 26.35 -17.75 3.76
CA PRO A 109 26.69 -18.55 2.59
C PRO A 109 25.93 -18.09 1.33
N SER A 110 26.41 -18.48 0.16
CA SER A 110 25.68 -18.29 -1.10
C SER A 110 25.22 -19.65 -1.64
N PRO A 111 23.94 -19.83 -2.01
CA PRO A 111 22.86 -18.83 -1.90
C PRO A 111 22.41 -18.64 -0.45
N LEU A 112 21.88 -17.44 -0.14
CA LEU A 112 21.28 -17.15 1.16
C LEU A 112 19.77 -16.98 1.09
N ARG A 113 19.11 -17.35 2.18
CA ARG A 113 17.70 -17.17 2.46
C ARG A 113 17.47 -15.84 3.18
N LEU A 114 16.62 -15.01 2.60
CA LEU A 114 16.09 -13.80 3.22
C LEU A 114 14.62 -14.01 3.57
N THR A 115 14.17 -13.41 4.68
CA THR A 115 12.75 -13.26 5.00
C THR A 115 12.38 -11.80 4.85
N VAL A 116 11.35 -11.50 4.07
CA VAL A 116 10.95 -10.12 3.71
C VAL A 116 9.45 -9.91 3.87
N ASP A 117 9.01 -8.68 4.12
CA ASP A 117 7.60 -8.27 4.00
C ASP A 117 7.42 -7.10 3.01
N ASP A 118 6.18 -6.71 2.73
CA ASP A 118 5.86 -5.65 1.76
C ASP A 118 5.99 -4.20 2.29
N GLY A 119 6.31 -4.07 3.58
CA GLY A 119 6.43 -2.80 4.27
C GLY A 119 5.15 -1.98 4.42
N LEU A 120 3.98 -2.55 4.17
CA LEU A 120 2.69 -1.85 4.20
C LEU A 120 1.95 -1.90 5.54
N ASP A 121 2.42 -2.72 6.49
CA ASP A 121 1.76 -2.96 7.77
C ASP A 121 0.27 -3.31 7.57
N THR A 122 -0.64 -2.72 8.36
CA THR A 122 -2.09 -2.91 8.21
C THR A 122 -2.65 -1.86 7.27
N LEU A 123 -3.52 -2.28 6.34
CA LEU A 123 -4.19 -1.37 5.41
C LEU A 123 -5.47 -0.82 6.03
N ASP A 124 -5.62 0.50 6.05
CA ASP A 124 -6.87 1.14 6.44
C ASP A 124 -7.91 1.04 5.30
N ILE A 125 -9.19 0.82 5.65
CA ILE A 125 -10.31 0.85 4.69
C ILE A 125 -11.39 1.83 5.13
N THR A 126 -12.17 2.29 4.16
CA THR A 126 -13.34 3.11 4.47
C THR A 126 -14.39 2.30 5.26
N PRO A 127 -15.11 2.91 6.21
CA PRO A 127 -16.14 2.21 6.99
C PRO A 127 -17.25 1.59 6.16
N ASN A 128 -17.57 2.18 5.01
CA ASN A 128 -18.58 1.65 4.10
C ASN A 128 -18.08 0.39 3.39
N LEU A 129 -16.82 0.39 2.95
CA LEU A 129 -16.20 -0.78 2.34
C LEU A 129 -16.12 -1.94 3.34
N ALA A 130 -15.72 -1.66 4.58
CA ALA A 130 -15.62 -2.68 5.63
C ALA A 130 -16.96 -3.40 5.91
N LYS A 131 -18.08 -2.68 5.80
CA LYS A 131 -19.43 -3.25 6.00
C LYS A 131 -19.89 -4.10 4.81
N SER A 132 -19.35 -3.88 3.63
CA SER A 132 -19.79 -4.55 2.40
C SER A 132 -19.02 -5.81 2.05
N LEU A 133 -17.80 -5.99 2.59
CA LEU A 133 -16.95 -7.13 2.25
C LEU A 133 -17.22 -8.32 3.17
N SER A 134 -17.32 -9.51 2.59
CA SER A 134 -17.15 -10.74 3.35
C SER A 134 -15.69 -10.89 3.81
N ALA A 135 -15.42 -11.82 4.74
CA ALA A 135 -14.05 -12.09 5.18
C ALA A 135 -13.14 -12.55 4.01
N ASP A 136 -13.67 -13.39 3.12
CA ASP A 136 -12.95 -13.88 1.94
C ASP A 136 -12.69 -12.75 0.93
N ASP A 137 -13.69 -11.87 0.72
CA ASP A 137 -13.51 -10.73 -0.18
C ASP A 137 -12.51 -9.71 0.37
N ALA A 138 -12.52 -9.51 1.70
CA ALA A 138 -11.53 -8.67 2.37
C ALA A 138 -10.12 -9.23 2.22
N ALA A 139 -9.93 -10.55 2.34
CA ALA A 139 -8.64 -11.19 2.11
C ALA A 139 -8.19 -11.07 0.65
N ALA A 140 -9.09 -11.26 -0.31
CA ALA A 140 -8.78 -11.08 -1.72
C ALA A 140 -8.42 -9.63 -2.05
N ALA A 141 -9.12 -8.65 -1.46
CA ALA A 141 -8.84 -7.24 -1.62
C ALA A 141 -7.47 -6.85 -1.03
N ASP A 142 -7.17 -7.30 0.20
CA ASP A 142 -5.89 -7.05 0.87
C ASP A 142 -4.72 -7.58 0.02
N GLN A 143 -4.81 -8.85 -0.41
CA GLN A 143 -3.79 -9.45 -1.26
C GLN A 143 -3.64 -8.71 -2.60
N THR A 144 -4.75 -8.29 -3.21
CA THR A 144 -4.72 -7.55 -4.48
C THR A 144 -4.03 -6.19 -4.32
N VAL A 145 -4.32 -5.44 -3.25
CA VAL A 145 -3.64 -4.16 -2.98
C VAL A 145 -2.14 -4.38 -2.75
N ARG A 146 -1.75 -5.38 -1.97
CA ARG A 146 -0.33 -5.66 -1.67
C ARG A 146 0.47 -6.02 -2.92
N VAL A 147 -0.07 -6.88 -3.78
CA VAL A 147 0.59 -7.20 -5.06
C VAL A 147 0.60 -5.98 -5.98
N ALA A 148 -0.49 -5.21 -6.05
CA ALA A 148 -0.54 -3.98 -6.86
C ALA A 148 0.49 -2.93 -6.41
N VAL A 149 0.72 -2.77 -5.11
CA VAL A 149 1.76 -1.88 -4.58
C VAL A 149 3.15 -2.36 -4.99
N ARG A 150 3.47 -3.66 -4.80
CA ARG A 150 4.77 -4.21 -5.21
C ARG A 150 5.01 -4.01 -6.70
N GLU A 151 4.00 -4.28 -7.50
CA GLU A 151 4.07 -4.11 -8.95
C GLU A 151 4.24 -2.64 -9.35
N THR A 152 3.54 -1.73 -8.69
CA THR A 152 3.74 -0.27 -8.88
C THR A 152 5.19 0.10 -8.59
N ARG A 153 5.73 -0.31 -7.45
CA ARG A 153 7.12 0.01 -7.05
C ARG A 153 8.14 -0.54 -8.05
N ARG A 154 7.92 -1.75 -8.58
CA ARG A 154 8.79 -2.34 -9.63
C ARG A 154 8.72 -1.55 -10.93
N ILE A 155 7.52 -1.33 -11.46
CA ILE A 155 7.33 -0.68 -12.77
C ILE A 155 7.87 0.75 -12.74
N VAL A 156 7.54 1.49 -11.67
CA VAL A 156 7.97 2.88 -11.54
C VAL A 156 9.48 2.95 -11.30
N GLY A 157 10.04 2.11 -10.42
CA GLY A 157 11.48 2.09 -10.17
C GLY A 157 12.33 1.62 -11.36
N ALA A 158 11.78 0.80 -12.26
CA ALA A 158 12.48 0.34 -13.46
C ALA A 158 12.38 1.32 -14.66
N SER A 159 11.44 2.27 -14.63
CA SER A 159 11.21 3.21 -15.73
C SER A 159 11.61 4.62 -15.31
N GLY A 160 12.70 5.14 -15.88
CA GLY A 160 13.17 6.50 -15.58
C GLY A 160 12.13 7.58 -15.88
N GLU A 161 11.31 7.40 -16.92
CA GLU A 161 10.22 8.32 -17.25
C GLU A 161 9.09 8.27 -16.21
N LEU A 162 8.63 7.06 -15.84
CA LEU A 162 7.59 6.93 -14.81
C LEU A 162 8.10 7.35 -13.44
N GLN A 163 9.36 7.06 -13.10
CA GLN A 163 9.99 7.52 -11.86
C GLN A 163 10.08 9.05 -11.82
N ALA A 164 10.45 9.71 -12.92
CA ALA A 164 10.49 11.17 -12.97
C ALA A 164 9.10 11.79 -12.81
N SER A 165 8.07 11.09 -13.27
CA SER A 165 6.71 11.61 -13.36
C SER A 165 5.89 11.29 -12.10
N LEU A 166 5.87 10.04 -11.66
CA LEU A 166 5.18 9.56 -10.46
C LEU A 166 6.07 9.61 -9.20
N GLY A 167 7.37 9.43 -9.32
CA GLY A 167 8.24 9.25 -8.15
C GLY A 167 8.00 7.92 -7.43
N SER A 168 8.56 7.78 -6.24
CA SER A 168 8.50 6.54 -5.45
C SER A 168 7.21 6.44 -4.64
N LEU A 169 6.55 5.28 -4.71
CA LEU A 169 5.39 4.97 -3.87
C LEU A 169 5.84 4.62 -2.44
N LEU A 170 5.57 5.51 -1.50
CA LEU A 170 5.96 5.39 -0.10
C LEU A 170 5.04 4.43 0.67
N ARG A 171 3.74 4.72 0.68
CA ARG A 171 2.74 3.97 1.45
C ARG A 171 1.36 4.01 0.80
N VAL A 172 0.50 3.10 1.23
CA VAL A 172 -0.96 3.20 1.02
C VAL A 172 -1.54 4.02 2.17
N GLU A 173 -2.34 5.03 1.85
CA GLU A 173 -3.06 5.82 2.86
C GLU A 173 -4.36 5.13 3.26
N ILE A 174 -5.18 4.74 2.28
CA ILE A 174 -6.47 4.10 2.52
C ILE A 174 -6.95 3.34 1.29
N VAL A 175 -7.60 2.21 1.50
CA VAL A 175 -8.31 1.46 0.47
C VAL A 175 -9.77 1.93 0.43
N LEU A 176 -10.16 2.49 -0.72
CA LEU A 176 -11.42 3.20 -0.93
C LEU A 176 -12.56 2.28 -1.33
N GLY A 177 -12.27 1.33 -2.22
CA GLY A 177 -13.25 0.42 -2.79
C GLY A 177 -12.62 -0.92 -3.14
N ALA A 178 -13.39 -1.98 -2.97
CA ALA A 178 -13.06 -3.30 -3.45
C ALA A 178 -14.32 -4.03 -3.92
N GLY A 179 -14.17 -4.90 -4.92
CA GLY A 179 -15.24 -5.76 -5.40
C GLY A 179 -14.67 -7.05 -5.98
N VAL A 180 -15.10 -8.18 -5.43
CA VAL A 180 -14.75 -9.51 -5.94
C VAL A 180 -15.87 -10.00 -6.84
N ARG A 181 -15.50 -10.51 -8.01
CA ARG A 181 -16.41 -11.06 -9.01
C ARG A 181 -16.49 -12.58 -8.88
N PRO A 182 -17.59 -13.21 -9.36
CA PRO A 182 -17.72 -14.67 -9.36
C PRO A 182 -16.64 -15.41 -10.16
N ASP A 183 -15.97 -14.74 -11.10
CA ASP A 183 -14.87 -15.27 -11.90
C ASP A 183 -13.51 -15.20 -11.19
N GLY A 184 -13.48 -14.85 -9.90
CA GLY A 184 -12.28 -14.75 -9.08
C GLY A 184 -11.46 -13.47 -9.28
N ARG A 185 -11.94 -12.52 -10.10
CA ARG A 185 -11.31 -11.20 -10.23
C ARG A 185 -11.65 -10.31 -9.04
N CYS A 186 -10.65 -9.60 -8.51
CA CYS A 186 -10.80 -8.61 -7.46
C CYS A 186 -10.41 -7.24 -8.00
N LEU A 187 -11.34 -6.29 -8.00
CA LEU A 187 -11.09 -4.91 -8.36
C LEU A 187 -10.89 -4.11 -7.08
N VAL A 188 -9.81 -3.35 -6.99
CA VAL A 188 -9.50 -2.50 -5.83
C VAL A 188 -9.18 -1.08 -6.26
N ARG A 189 -9.50 -0.12 -5.39
CA ARG A 189 -9.13 1.29 -5.50
C ARG A 189 -8.55 1.76 -4.18
N PHE A 190 -7.42 2.43 -4.21
CA PHE A 190 -6.73 2.90 -3.01
C PHE A 190 -5.93 4.18 -3.28
N PHE A 191 -5.69 4.95 -2.23
CA PHE A 191 -4.80 6.11 -2.28
C PHE A 191 -3.37 5.68 -1.93
N GLY A 192 -2.44 5.94 -2.85
CA GLY A 192 -1.00 5.79 -2.64
C GLY A 192 -0.36 7.17 -2.44
N ILE A 193 0.57 7.26 -1.50
CA ILE A 193 1.39 8.46 -1.27
C ILE A 193 2.71 8.31 -2.00
N PHE A 194 2.99 9.26 -2.89
CA PHE A 194 4.19 9.30 -3.73
C PHE A 194 5.12 10.45 -3.32
N THR A 195 6.39 10.32 -3.66
CA THR A 195 7.38 11.40 -3.56
C THR A 195 8.33 11.40 -4.75
N THR A 196 8.66 12.59 -5.26
CA THR A 196 9.66 12.77 -6.33
C THR A 196 11.04 13.17 -5.79
N ASP A 197 11.16 13.44 -4.49
CA ASP A 197 12.35 14.06 -3.88
C ASP A 197 12.80 13.34 -2.59
N GLY A 198 12.51 12.03 -2.49
CA GLY A 198 12.94 11.23 -1.34
C GLY A 198 12.18 11.54 -0.05
N GLY A 199 11.03 12.21 -0.14
CA GLY A 199 10.08 12.41 0.97
C GLY A 199 9.97 13.84 1.48
N ALA A 200 10.71 14.80 0.91
CA ALA A 200 10.60 16.21 1.30
C ALA A 200 9.25 16.82 0.87
N SER A 201 8.71 16.36 -0.26
CA SER A 201 7.34 16.63 -0.70
C SER A 201 6.62 15.32 -1.04
N THR A 202 5.34 15.27 -0.68
CA THR A 202 4.49 14.11 -0.94
C THR A 202 3.18 14.53 -1.54
N TYR A 203 2.61 13.65 -2.37
CA TYR A 203 1.28 13.85 -2.94
C TYR A 203 0.55 12.52 -3.07
N SER A 204 -0.77 12.57 -3.21
CA SER A 204 -1.62 11.39 -3.34
C SER A 204 -1.94 11.07 -4.80
N CYS A 205 -2.01 9.77 -5.10
CA CYS A 205 -2.54 9.24 -6.35
C CYS A 205 -3.66 8.25 -6.05
N ASN A 206 -4.70 8.30 -6.86
CA ASN A 206 -5.69 7.23 -6.96
C ASN A 206 -5.07 6.08 -7.75
N LEU A 207 -4.86 4.93 -7.11
CA LEU A 207 -4.54 3.70 -7.81
C LEU A 207 -5.79 2.84 -8.00
N SER A 208 -5.87 2.21 -9.16
CA SER A 208 -6.87 1.18 -9.46
C SER A 208 -6.16 -0.07 -9.93
N ALA A 209 -6.51 -1.23 -9.37
CA ALA A 209 -5.95 -2.50 -9.77
C ALA A 209 -7.04 -3.56 -9.96
N THR A 210 -6.84 -4.44 -10.92
CA THR A 210 -7.63 -5.68 -11.08
C THR A 210 -6.70 -6.86 -10.89
N GLY A 211 -6.87 -7.56 -9.77
CA GLY A 211 -6.21 -8.82 -9.48
C GLY A 211 -7.05 -10.02 -9.90
N ARG A 212 -6.42 -11.16 -10.11
CA ARG A 212 -7.05 -12.47 -10.21
C ARG A 212 -6.34 -13.44 -9.28
N ARG A 213 -7.10 -14.09 -8.40
CA ARG A 213 -6.56 -15.14 -7.54
C ARG A 213 -6.33 -16.39 -8.39
N ARG A 214 -5.14 -16.97 -8.30
CA ARG A 214 -4.77 -18.23 -8.93
C ARG A 214 -5.11 -19.41 -8.02
N GLU A 215 -5.11 -20.61 -8.58
CA GLU A 215 -5.42 -21.85 -7.84
C GLU A 215 -4.42 -22.11 -6.70
N ASP A 216 -3.16 -21.70 -6.87
CA ASP A 216 -2.11 -21.78 -5.85
C ASP A 216 -2.26 -20.75 -4.71
N GLY A 217 -3.33 -19.93 -4.75
CA GLY A 217 -3.61 -18.88 -3.79
C GLY A 217 -2.86 -17.57 -4.04
N SER A 218 -1.94 -17.51 -5.00
CA SER A 218 -1.28 -16.27 -5.41
C SER A 218 -2.25 -15.33 -6.12
N THR A 219 -1.87 -14.06 -6.25
CA THR A 219 -2.67 -13.06 -6.98
C THR A 219 -1.84 -12.48 -8.11
N GLU A 220 -2.41 -12.48 -9.30
CA GLU A 220 -1.86 -11.88 -10.51
C GLU A 220 -2.55 -10.54 -10.79
N ILE A 221 -1.78 -9.51 -11.14
CA ILE A 221 -2.32 -8.21 -11.54
C ILE A 221 -2.56 -8.21 -13.04
N LEU A 222 -3.83 -8.12 -13.44
CA LEU A 222 -4.27 -8.07 -14.84
C LEU A 222 -4.26 -6.63 -15.38
N ALA A 223 -4.59 -5.67 -14.53
CA ALA A 223 -4.58 -4.25 -14.87
C ALA A 223 -4.18 -3.41 -13.66
N LEU A 224 -3.39 -2.37 -13.88
CA LEU A 224 -2.94 -1.44 -12.87
C LEU A 224 -2.79 -0.05 -13.47
N SER A 225 -3.41 0.93 -12.84
CA SER A 225 -3.31 2.33 -13.26
C SER A 225 -3.22 3.28 -12.08
N ALA A 226 -2.65 4.45 -12.34
CA ALA A 226 -2.51 5.54 -11.39
C ALA A 226 -3.08 6.83 -12.00
N ALA A 227 -3.84 7.57 -11.22
CA ALA A 227 -4.35 8.89 -11.56
C ALA A 227 -3.97 9.88 -10.45
N LYS A 228 -3.17 10.87 -10.79
CA LYS A 228 -2.77 11.93 -9.87
C LYS A 228 -3.94 12.88 -9.65
N ASP A 229 -4.31 13.11 -8.38
CA ASP A 229 -5.50 13.89 -8.01
C ASP A 229 -5.33 15.38 -8.37
N GLU A 230 -4.09 15.87 -8.34
CA GLU A 230 -3.75 17.26 -8.62
C GLU A 230 -2.86 17.37 -9.88
N GLY A 231 -3.48 17.64 -11.03
CA GLY A 231 -2.80 18.35 -12.12
C GLY A 231 -2.42 17.56 -13.37
N TRP A 232 -2.73 16.27 -13.47
CA TRP A 232 -2.45 15.52 -14.71
C TRP A 232 -3.65 15.44 -15.65
N GLY A 233 -4.87 15.39 -15.12
CA GLY A 233 -6.08 15.23 -15.94
C GLY A 233 -6.10 13.93 -16.76
N GLN A 234 -5.18 13.00 -16.50
CA GLN A 234 -4.99 11.76 -17.23
C GLN A 234 -4.69 10.60 -16.28
N THR A 235 -5.14 9.42 -16.67
CA THR A 235 -4.80 8.14 -16.04
C THR A 235 -3.60 7.54 -16.75
N ILE A 236 -2.63 7.09 -15.98
CA ILE A 236 -1.45 6.37 -16.47
C ILE A 236 -1.72 4.89 -16.27
N ASP A 237 -1.57 4.12 -17.33
CA ASP A 237 -1.56 2.67 -17.23
C ASP A 237 -0.16 2.20 -16.89
N LEU A 238 -0.01 1.61 -15.71
CA LEU A 238 1.24 1.00 -15.29
C LEU A 238 1.34 -0.41 -15.87
N ARG A 239 0.21 -1.12 -15.93
CA ARG A 239 0.10 -2.47 -16.49
C ARG A 239 -1.25 -2.65 -17.16
N ARG A 240 -1.25 -3.18 -18.38
CA ARG A 240 -2.43 -3.70 -19.06
C ARG A 240 -2.11 -5.09 -19.59
N ASP A 241 -2.95 -6.07 -19.31
CA ASP A 241 -2.96 -7.30 -20.08
C ASP A 241 -3.31 -6.98 -21.54
N ALA A 242 -2.58 -7.57 -22.47
CA ALA A 242 -2.79 -7.40 -23.91
C ALA A 242 -4.09 -8.05 -24.44
N GLY A 243 -4.98 -8.53 -23.55
CA GLY A 243 -6.16 -9.33 -23.90
C GLY A 243 -7.48 -8.86 -23.28
N SER A 244 -7.56 -7.62 -22.81
CA SER A 244 -8.83 -7.00 -22.36
C SER A 244 -9.62 -6.39 -23.51
#